data_AF-A0A2V8LL71-F1
#
_entry.id   AF-A0A2V8LL71-F1
#
_cell.length_a   1.000
_cell.length_b   1.000
_cell.length_c   1.000
_cell.angle_alpha   90.00
_cell.angle_beta   90.00
_cell.angle_gamma   90.00
#
_symmetry.space_group_name_H-M   'P 1'
#
loop_
_entity.id
_entity.type
_entity.pdbx_description
1 polymer ?
#
loop_
_entity_poly.entity_id
_entity_poly.type
_entity_poly.pdbx_seq_one_letter_code
_entity_poly.pdbx_strand_id
1 'polypeptide(L)'
;MSAIVRVDPAAAIPGGEVAVEYSSPAGDVSAITIKFAGHAAHAVAKGSRRSLVLVPDVEASGEIEVAVEDQLNAAIPRTGQCTIGSKLAGDLHPVANPAFDPRDGSLFVTRSGSRGEHVSVSIYRIDRNGTLEDFSGDIMNPTSVAFDRTARMFVTSRFDGSVNRMTPEREVIAFAGDLGIATGLAFNRDGEMFVGDRSGTIYRVNEIGEAKPWAQHEPSVSAYHLAFGPDDGLYLTGPTTSSFESVTRFDEDGHGTSFYNGLGRPQGLAFDREGNLYVAASLRGCRGIVRITPSGVNAELVVAGMNVVGLAFGPAGEMIVATNEAVYSLPLGIYGTLLD
;
A
#
# COMPACT_ATOMS: atom_id res chain seq x y z
N MET A 1 -27.26 12.71 -20.77
CA MET A 1 -26.29 13.33 -19.84
C MET A 1 -26.19 12.42 -18.64
N SER A 2 -24.97 12.02 -18.27
CA SER A 2 -24.73 11.30 -17.00
C SER A 2 -25.24 12.16 -15.84
N ALA A 3 -25.98 11.55 -14.93
CA ALA A 3 -26.51 12.20 -13.75
C ALA A 3 -25.70 11.88 -12.48
N ILE A 4 -24.62 11.10 -12.59
CA ILE A 4 -23.54 11.06 -11.61
C ILE A 4 -22.59 12.22 -11.94
N VAL A 5 -22.34 13.06 -10.95
CA VAL A 5 -21.43 14.21 -11.07
C VAL A 5 -19.99 13.78 -10.79
N ARG A 6 -19.81 12.94 -9.77
CA ARG A 6 -18.49 12.50 -9.31
C ARG A 6 -18.57 11.20 -8.53
N VAL A 7 -17.56 10.36 -8.69
CA VAL A 7 -17.26 9.23 -7.79
C VAL A 7 -15.92 9.55 -7.12
N ASP A 8 -15.86 9.52 -5.80
CA ASP A 8 -14.70 9.98 -5.02
C ASP A 8 -14.40 9.10 -3.81
N PRO A 9 -13.21 8.47 -3.71
CA PRO A 9 -12.18 8.42 -4.74
C PRO A 9 -12.65 7.75 -6.04
N ALA A 10 -11.98 8.06 -7.14
CA ALA A 10 -12.28 7.47 -8.45
C ALA A 10 -11.86 5.99 -8.55
N ALA A 11 -11.02 5.49 -7.63
CA ALA A 11 -10.60 4.11 -7.57
C ALA A 11 -10.78 3.52 -6.16
N ALA A 12 -11.00 2.21 -6.08
CA ALA A 12 -11.21 1.50 -4.83
C ALA A 12 -10.91 0.01 -4.92
N ILE A 13 -10.72 -0.63 -3.77
CA ILE A 13 -10.82 -2.09 -3.61
C ILE A 13 -12.17 -2.45 -2.95
N PRO A 14 -12.64 -3.70 -3.05
CA PRO A 14 -13.82 -4.15 -2.30
C PRO A 14 -13.77 -3.77 -0.81
N GLY A 15 -14.91 -3.32 -0.29
CA GLY A 15 -15.04 -2.77 1.08
C GLY A 15 -14.55 -1.33 1.24
N GLY A 16 -13.91 -0.74 0.23
CA GLY A 16 -13.53 0.67 0.22
C GLY A 16 -14.76 1.59 0.27
N GLU A 17 -14.66 2.69 1.04
CA GLU A 17 -15.72 3.67 1.15
C GLU A 17 -15.59 4.75 0.06
N VAL A 18 -16.63 4.90 -0.75
CA VAL A 18 -16.66 5.84 -1.88
C VAL A 18 -17.89 6.74 -1.79
N ALA A 19 -17.69 8.02 -2.05
CA ALA A 19 -18.74 9.00 -2.22
C ALA A 19 -19.20 9.03 -3.69
N VAL A 20 -20.49 8.83 -3.91
CA VAL A 20 -21.13 8.99 -5.22
C VAL A 20 -21.99 10.25 -5.17
N GLU A 21 -21.57 11.27 -5.90
CA GLU A 21 -22.29 12.53 -6.07
C GLU A 21 -23.14 12.49 -7.33
N TYR A 22 -24.38 12.93 -7.24
CA TYR A 22 -25.35 12.85 -8.31
C TYR A 22 -26.33 14.04 -8.27
N SER A 23 -26.96 14.31 -9.41
CA SER A 23 -28.04 15.31 -9.48
C SER A 23 -29.18 14.92 -8.53
N SER A 24 -29.93 15.87 -7.98
CA SER A 24 -30.94 15.51 -6.98
C SER A 24 -31.95 14.44 -7.44
N PRO A 25 -32.33 13.48 -6.56
CA PRO A 25 -33.40 12.55 -6.85
C PRO A 25 -34.71 13.33 -6.97
N ALA A 26 -35.64 12.84 -7.78
CA ALA A 26 -36.98 13.39 -7.83
C ALA A 26 -37.87 12.86 -6.69
N GLY A 27 -37.51 11.70 -6.11
CA GLY A 27 -38.26 11.03 -5.05
C GLY A 27 -37.52 10.92 -3.71
N ASP A 28 -37.92 9.92 -2.92
CA ASP A 28 -37.38 9.64 -1.58
C ASP A 28 -35.93 9.11 -1.65
N VAL A 29 -35.04 9.69 -0.85
CA VAL A 29 -33.64 9.27 -0.71
C VAL A 29 -33.51 7.81 -0.26
N SER A 30 -34.50 7.29 0.47
CA SER A 30 -34.52 5.89 0.91
C SER A 30 -34.56 4.90 -0.27
N ALA A 31 -35.23 5.28 -1.37
CA ALA A 31 -35.42 4.49 -2.59
C ALA A 31 -34.20 4.50 -3.53
N ILE A 32 -33.15 5.23 -3.19
CA ILE A 32 -31.92 5.31 -3.98
C ILE A 32 -31.04 4.10 -3.70
N THR A 33 -30.65 3.38 -4.75
CA THR A 33 -29.64 2.31 -4.69
C THR A 33 -28.45 2.69 -5.55
N ILE A 34 -27.25 2.58 -4.99
CA ILE A 34 -26.00 2.68 -5.76
C ILE A 34 -25.59 1.27 -6.14
N LYS A 35 -25.23 1.07 -7.41
CA LYS A 35 -24.76 -0.21 -7.92
C LYS A 35 -23.39 -0.08 -8.59
N PHE A 36 -22.57 -1.11 -8.45
CA PHE A 36 -21.29 -1.28 -9.14
C PHE A 36 -21.40 -2.52 -10.02
N ALA A 37 -21.25 -2.36 -11.35
CA ALA A 37 -21.48 -3.45 -12.32
C ALA A 37 -22.79 -4.23 -12.02
N GLY A 38 -23.88 -3.52 -11.75
CA GLY A 38 -25.19 -4.11 -11.44
C GLY A 38 -25.38 -4.63 -9.99
N HIS A 39 -24.34 -4.69 -9.17
CA HIS A 39 -24.40 -5.18 -7.79
C HIS A 39 -24.66 -4.04 -6.81
N ALA A 40 -25.64 -4.20 -5.93
CA ALA A 40 -26.00 -3.17 -4.95
C ALA A 40 -24.89 -2.99 -3.91
N ALA A 41 -24.46 -1.74 -3.73
CA ALA A 41 -23.52 -1.34 -2.70
C ALA A 41 -24.21 -1.18 -1.34
N HIS A 42 -23.46 -1.46 -0.27
CA HIS A 42 -23.94 -1.16 1.08
C HIS A 42 -23.87 0.36 1.32
N ALA A 43 -24.99 0.97 1.68
CA ALA A 43 -25.04 2.41 1.95
C ALA A 43 -24.65 2.70 3.40
N VAL A 44 -23.57 3.47 3.58
CA VAL A 44 -23.16 4.03 4.88
C VAL A 44 -24.02 5.25 5.22
N ALA A 45 -24.23 6.12 4.23
CA ALA A 45 -25.09 7.28 4.33
C ALA A 45 -25.72 7.60 2.97
N LYS A 46 -26.95 8.12 2.97
CA LYS A 46 -27.63 8.59 1.76
C LYS A 46 -28.11 10.03 1.97
N GLY A 47 -27.98 10.83 0.92
CA GLY A 47 -28.45 12.20 0.88
C GLY A 47 -29.03 12.54 -0.48
N SER A 48 -29.66 13.70 -0.62
CA SER A 48 -30.32 14.10 -1.87
C SER A 48 -29.36 14.48 -3.01
N ARG A 49 -28.05 14.46 -2.82
CA ARG A 49 -27.05 14.74 -3.87
C ARG A 49 -25.79 13.89 -3.78
N ARG A 50 -25.69 13.09 -2.72
CA ARG A 50 -24.49 12.35 -2.38
C ARG A 50 -24.88 11.15 -1.54
N SER A 51 -24.35 9.99 -1.90
CA SER A 51 -24.36 8.80 -1.05
C SER A 51 -22.93 8.41 -0.72
N LEU A 52 -22.72 7.91 0.48
CA LEU A 52 -21.49 7.26 0.91
C LEU A 52 -21.77 5.75 0.96
N VAL A 53 -21.00 4.97 0.21
CA VAL A 53 -21.25 3.54 0.04
C VAL A 53 -19.96 2.74 0.15
N LEU A 54 -20.08 1.49 0.56
CA LEU A 54 -18.99 0.53 0.50
C LEU A 54 -19.02 -0.19 -0.85
N VAL A 55 -17.87 -0.24 -1.52
CA VAL A 55 -17.71 -0.98 -2.77
C VAL A 55 -18.00 -2.46 -2.51
N PRO A 56 -18.96 -3.08 -3.23
CA PRO A 56 -19.26 -4.50 -3.06
C PRO A 56 -18.12 -5.38 -3.57
N ASP A 57 -18.06 -6.62 -3.09
CA ASP A 57 -17.19 -7.64 -3.70
C ASP A 57 -17.84 -8.07 -5.03
N VAL A 58 -17.19 -7.71 -6.13
CA VAL A 58 -17.66 -7.95 -7.51
C VAL A 58 -16.55 -8.60 -8.32
N GLU A 59 -16.91 -9.49 -9.24
CA GLU A 59 -15.93 -10.11 -10.15
C GLU A 59 -15.40 -9.11 -11.18
N ALA A 60 -16.20 -8.10 -11.54
CA ALA A 60 -15.79 -7.05 -12.45
C ALA A 60 -14.70 -6.16 -11.82
N SER A 61 -13.63 -5.91 -12.56
CA SER A 61 -12.49 -5.10 -12.15
C SER A 61 -12.01 -4.18 -13.27
N GLY A 62 -11.08 -3.28 -12.96
CA GLY A 62 -10.74 -2.16 -13.83
C GLY A 62 -11.81 -1.08 -13.76
N GLU A 63 -11.92 -0.28 -14.82
CA GLU A 63 -12.95 0.76 -14.91
C GLU A 63 -14.33 0.13 -15.10
N ILE A 64 -15.19 0.20 -14.08
CA ILE A 64 -16.54 -0.35 -14.12
C ILE A 64 -17.60 0.74 -13.99
N GLU A 65 -18.80 0.41 -14.45
CA GLU A 65 -19.97 1.28 -14.32
C GLU A 65 -20.44 1.37 -12.86
N VAL A 66 -20.67 2.61 -12.42
CA VAL A 66 -21.41 2.94 -11.20
C VAL A 66 -22.76 3.51 -11.61
N ALA A 67 -23.85 2.99 -11.07
CA ALA A 67 -25.21 3.45 -11.38
C ALA A 67 -25.95 3.91 -10.12
N VAL A 68 -26.70 5.01 -10.23
CA VAL A 68 -27.72 5.40 -9.26
C VAL A 68 -29.08 5.00 -9.80
N GLU A 69 -29.78 4.12 -9.09
CA GLU A 69 -31.16 3.75 -9.37
C GLU A 69 -32.10 4.42 -8.36
N ASP A 70 -33.09 5.14 -8.86
CA ASP A 70 -34.25 5.60 -8.08
C ASP A 70 -35.41 4.63 -8.38
N GLN A 71 -35.74 3.76 -7.41
CA GLN A 71 -36.78 2.72 -7.60
C GLN A 71 -38.16 3.32 -7.87
N LEU A 72 -38.39 4.58 -7.52
CA LEU A 72 -39.66 5.29 -7.74
C LEU A 72 -39.68 6.06 -9.06
N ASN A 73 -38.51 6.34 -9.65
CA ASN A 73 -38.37 7.09 -10.90
C ASN A 73 -37.30 6.45 -11.80
N ALA A 74 -37.67 5.38 -12.52
CA ALA A 74 -36.80 4.63 -13.44
C ALA A 74 -36.36 5.41 -14.71
N ALA A 75 -36.57 6.72 -14.76
CA ALA A 75 -36.28 7.53 -15.94
C ALA A 75 -34.77 7.85 -16.03
N ILE A 76 -34.09 7.03 -16.84
CA ILE A 76 -32.67 7.10 -17.26
C ILE A 76 -31.69 6.71 -16.14
N PRO A 77 -30.91 5.62 -16.32
CA PRO A 77 -29.85 5.25 -15.39
C PRO A 77 -28.81 6.36 -15.30
N ARG A 78 -28.46 6.73 -14.07
CA ARG A 78 -27.49 7.78 -13.79
C ARG A 78 -26.14 7.12 -13.60
N THR A 79 -25.30 7.15 -14.63
CA THR A 79 -24.11 6.30 -14.70
C THR A 79 -22.82 7.11 -14.60
N GLY A 80 -21.79 6.52 -14.02
CA GLY A 80 -20.45 7.05 -13.84
C GLY A 80 -19.46 5.89 -13.83
N GLN A 81 -18.21 6.17 -13.51
CA GLN A 81 -17.16 5.15 -13.53
C GLN A 81 -16.36 5.14 -12.22
N CYS A 82 -15.87 3.96 -11.87
CA CYS A 82 -14.95 3.75 -10.76
C CYS A 82 -13.98 2.63 -11.13
N THR A 83 -12.69 2.82 -10.88
CA THR A 83 -11.70 1.75 -11.08
C THR A 83 -11.69 0.83 -9.86
N ILE A 84 -12.14 -0.41 -10.03
CA ILE A 84 -12.14 -1.42 -8.97
C ILE A 84 -10.97 -2.38 -9.12
N GLY A 85 -10.24 -2.60 -8.02
CA GLY A 85 -9.10 -3.52 -8.01
C GLY A 85 -9.50 -4.98 -8.15
N SER A 86 -8.78 -5.72 -8.99
CA SER A 86 -8.90 -7.17 -9.11
C SER A 86 -8.18 -7.85 -7.94
N LYS A 87 -8.84 -8.78 -7.26
CA LYS A 87 -8.21 -9.57 -6.20
C LYS A 87 -7.24 -10.56 -6.84
N LEU A 88 -5.95 -10.43 -6.56
CA LEU A 88 -4.93 -11.37 -7.05
C LEU A 88 -4.88 -12.62 -6.18
N ALA A 89 -4.92 -12.43 -4.86
CA ALA A 89 -4.91 -13.50 -3.88
C ALA A 89 -5.46 -13.02 -2.53
N GLY A 90 -6.10 -13.94 -1.79
CA GLY A 90 -6.61 -13.73 -0.43
C GLY A 90 -5.92 -14.63 0.59
N ASP A 91 -6.27 -14.47 1.87
CA ASP A 91 -5.72 -15.22 3.01
C ASP A 91 -4.19 -15.17 3.12
N LEU A 92 -3.58 -14.08 2.67
CA LEU A 92 -2.13 -13.88 2.64
C LEU A 92 -1.57 -13.27 3.92
N HIS A 93 -2.40 -12.54 4.67
CA HIS A 93 -1.98 -11.73 5.82
C HIS A 93 -0.71 -10.87 5.62
N PRO A 94 -0.67 -10.00 4.57
CA PRO A 94 0.44 -9.10 4.33
C PRO A 94 0.74 -8.19 5.53
N VAL A 95 2.02 -7.87 5.74
CA VAL A 95 2.47 -7.02 6.87
C VAL A 95 3.25 -5.77 6.47
N ALA A 96 3.61 -5.62 5.20
CA ALA A 96 4.34 -4.48 4.68
C ALA A 96 4.04 -4.25 3.18
N ASN A 97 4.80 -3.35 2.54
CA ASN A 97 4.78 -3.22 1.09
C ASN A 97 5.15 -4.56 0.45
N PRO A 98 4.40 -5.01 -0.57
CA PRO A 98 4.90 -6.05 -1.46
C PRO A 98 6.01 -5.47 -2.35
N ALA A 99 6.79 -6.32 -3.01
CA ALA A 99 7.85 -5.90 -3.92
C ALA A 99 7.83 -6.70 -5.21
N PHE A 100 8.03 -6.04 -6.34
CA PHE A 100 8.20 -6.72 -7.62
C PHE A 100 9.65 -7.15 -7.80
N ASP A 101 9.85 -8.37 -8.27
CA ASP A 101 11.15 -8.84 -8.76
C ASP A 101 11.41 -8.21 -10.13
N PRO A 102 12.49 -7.42 -10.27
CA PRO A 102 12.76 -6.73 -11.53
C PRO A 102 13.17 -7.67 -12.67
N ARG A 103 13.50 -8.95 -12.40
CA ARG A 103 13.88 -9.94 -13.44
C ARG A 103 12.69 -10.45 -14.22
N ASP A 104 11.63 -10.81 -13.51
CA ASP A 104 10.50 -11.53 -14.06
C ASP A 104 9.15 -10.88 -13.75
N GLY A 105 9.12 -9.73 -13.05
CA GLY A 105 7.91 -9.01 -12.69
C GLY A 105 6.97 -9.75 -11.74
N SER A 106 7.46 -10.76 -11.02
CA SER A 106 6.67 -11.43 -9.98
C SER A 106 6.55 -10.57 -8.74
N LEU A 107 5.39 -10.62 -8.10
CA LEU A 107 5.10 -9.90 -6.87
C LEU A 107 5.41 -10.79 -5.66
N PHE A 108 6.18 -10.25 -4.71
CA PHE A 108 6.50 -10.88 -3.44
C PHE A 108 5.76 -10.20 -2.30
N VAL A 109 5.17 -11.01 -1.43
CA VAL A 109 4.33 -10.56 -0.31
C VAL A 109 4.77 -11.30 0.94
N THR A 110 5.10 -10.55 2.00
CA THR A 110 5.52 -11.10 3.29
C THR A 110 4.33 -11.33 4.21
N ARG A 111 4.37 -12.44 4.96
CA ARG A 111 3.45 -12.77 6.05
C ARG A 111 4.24 -13.00 7.32
N SER A 112 3.87 -12.26 8.37
CA SER A 112 4.39 -12.51 9.71
C SER A 112 3.28 -12.92 10.65
N GLY A 113 3.42 -14.08 11.29
CA GLY A 113 2.67 -14.43 12.50
C GLY A 113 3.01 -13.52 13.68
N SER A 114 2.46 -13.85 14.85
CA SER A 114 2.85 -13.23 16.12
C SER A 114 4.35 -13.37 16.37
N ARG A 115 4.95 -12.51 17.20
CA ARG A 115 6.40 -12.59 17.44
C ARG A 115 6.78 -13.95 18.05
N GLY A 116 7.68 -14.67 17.41
CA GLY A 116 8.11 -16.02 17.78
C GLY A 116 7.20 -17.14 17.28
N GLU A 117 6.09 -16.81 16.63
CA GLU A 117 5.24 -17.77 15.94
C GLU A 117 5.83 -18.11 14.57
N HIS A 118 6.12 -19.38 14.35
CA HIS A 118 6.48 -19.89 13.03
C HIS A 118 5.21 -20.15 12.23
N VAL A 119 5.08 -19.49 11.07
CA VAL A 119 3.99 -19.74 10.11
C VAL A 119 4.50 -20.67 9.01
N SER A 120 3.65 -21.57 8.53
CA SER A 120 4.04 -22.54 7.49
C SER A 120 4.34 -21.88 6.14
N VAL A 121 3.70 -20.73 5.87
CA VAL A 121 3.97 -19.89 4.71
C VAL A 121 4.22 -18.47 5.20
N SER A 122 5.40 -17.93 4.93
CA SER A 122 5.88 -16.64 5.41
C SER A 122 6.21 -15.67 4.28
N ILE A 123 6.40 -16.17 3.05
CA ILE A 123 6.61 -15.39 1.84
C ILE A 123 5.81 -16.02 0.71
N TYR A 124 5.01 -15.21 0.02
CA TYR A 124 4.28 -15.61 -1.18
C TYR A 124 4.92 -14.98 -2.41
N ARG A 125 4.97 -15.73 -3.50
CA ARG A 125 5.25 -15.21 -4.85
C ARG A 125 3.99 -15.32 -5.70
N ILE A 126 3.66 -14.26 -6.41
CA ILE A 126 2.57 -14.21 -7.39
C ILE A 126 3.22 -13.91 -8.74
N ASP A 127 3.11 -14.84 -9.68
CA ASP A 127 3.67 -14.64 -11.02
C ASP A 127 2.85 -13.66 -11.88
N ARG A 128 3.36 -13.31 -13.07
CA ARG A 128 2.67 -12.41 -14.00
C ARG A 128 1.32 -12.93 -14.50
N ASN A 129 1.06 -14.23 -14.38
CA ASN A 129 -0.22 -14.84 -14.73
C ASN A 129 -1.19 -14.86 -13.53
N GLY A 130 -0.76 -14.38 -12.36
CA GLY A 130 -1.53 -14.41 -11.12
C GLY A 130 -1.42 -15.72 -10.34
N THR A 131 -0.50 -16.63 -10.72
CA THR A 131 -0.31 -17.89 -10.00
C THR A 131 0.33 -17.62 -8.64
N LEU A 132 -0.37 -17.96 -7.56
CA LEU A 132 0.14 -17.90 -6.19
C LEU A 132 0.96 -19.14 -5.87
N GLU A 133 2.18 -18.93 -5.36
CA GLU A 133 3.02 -19.98 -4.81
C GLU A 133 3.56 -19.60 -3.42
N ASP A 134 3.76 -20.63 -2.59
CA ASP A 134 4.59 -20.52 -1.40
C ASP A 134 6.05 -20.38 -1.82
N PHE A 135 6.70 -19.29 -1.41
CA PHE A 135 8.11 -19.00 -1.63
C PHE A 135 8.86 -18.89 -0.30
N SER A 136 8.40 -19.58 0.74
CA SER A 136 9.00 -19.46 2.07
C SER A 136 10.38 -20.10 2.13
N GLY A 137 11.25 -19.48 2.92
CA GLY A 137 12.51 -20.03 3.39
C GLY A 137 12.50 -20.02 4.93
N ASP A 138 13.62 -20.43 5.53
CA ASP A 138 13.80 -20.45 6.99
C ASP A 138 14.04 -19.03 7.54
N ILE A 139 13.02 -18.17 7.48
CA ILE A 139 13.02 -16.81 8.04
C ILE A 139 11.85 -16.70 9.01
N MET A 140 12.14 -16.42 10.29
CA MET A 140 11.11 -16.23 11.31
C MET A 140 10.55 -14.80 11.26
N ASN A 141 9.22 -14.66 11.22
CA ASN A 141 8.54 -13.35 11.17
C ASN A 141 9.12 -12.37 10.11
N PRO A 142 9.19 -12.76 8.82
CA PRO A 142 9.66 -11.87 7.77
C PRO A 142 8.72 -10.66 7.66
N THR A 143 9.27 -9.45 7.51
CA THR A 143 8.48 -8.22 7.55
C THR A 143 8.53 -7.44 6.25
N SER A 144 9.68 -6.89 5.86
CA SER A 144 9.85 -6.16 4.59
C SER A 144 10.60 -7.02 3.59
N VAL A 145 10.27 -6.85 2.32
CA VAL A 145 11.00 -7.40 1.17
C VAL A 145 11.41 -6.26 0.25
N ALA A 146 12.64 -6.29 -0.25
CA ALA A 146 13.10 -5.38 -1.30
C ALA A 146 14.15 -6.06 -2.19
N PHE A 147 14.36 -5.50 -3.37
CA PHE A 147 15.37 -5.97 -4.32
C PHE A 147 16.46 -4.92 -4.47
N ASP A 148 17.72 -5.36 -4.53
CA ASP A 148 18.83 -4.48 -4.92
C ASP A 148 18.84 -4.24 -6.46
N ARG A 149 19.72 -3.35 -6.92
CA ARG A 149 19.88 -3.03 -8.35
C ARG A 149 20.34 -4.21 -9.21
N THR A 150 20.83 -5.28 -8.60
CA THR A 150 21.22 -6.53 -9.27
C THR A 150 20.15 -7.62 -9.14
N ALA A 151 18.94 -7.25 -8.71
CA ALA A 151 17.79 -8.10 -8.50
C ALA A 151 17.98 -9.21 -7.44
N ARG A 152 18.81 -8.96 -6.43
CA ARG A 152 18.90 -9.84 -5.26
C ARG A 152 17.82 -9.45 -4.26
N MET A 153 17.08 -10.44 -3.77
CA MET A 153 16.03 -10.27 -2.79
C MET A 153 16.61 -10.21 -1.38
N PHE A 154 16.18 -9.22 -0.61
CA PHE A 154 16.51 -9.06 0.80
C PHE A 154 15.24 -8.98 1.63
N VAL A 155 15.23 -9.67 2.77
CA VAL A 155 14.08 -9.79 3.66
C VAL A 155 14.51 -9.50 5.08
N THR A 156 13.79 -8.62 5.77
CA THR A 156 14.01 -8.33 7.19
C THR A 156 13.27 -9.34 8.07
N SER A 157 13.87 -9.71 9.20
CA SER A 157 13.23 -10.48 10.26
C SER A 157 13.11 -9.64 11.52
N ARG A 158 11.87 -9.37 11.94
CA ARG A 158 11.59 -8.64 13.18
C ARG A 158 11.78 -9.50 14.44
N PHE A 159 12.02 -10.80 14.27
CA PHE A 159 12.21 -11.71 15.39
C PHE A 159 13.59 -11.55 16.02
N ASP A 160 14.63 -11.69 15.18
CA ASP A 160 16.05 -11.69 15.56
C ASP A 160 16.82 -10.44 15.08
N GLY A 161 16.16 -9.52 14.36
CA GLY A 161 16.80 -8.28 13.91
C GLY A 161 17.80 -8.50 12.79
N SER A 162 17.54 -9.47 11.90
CA SER A 162 18.39 -9.79 10.76
C SER A 162 17.85 -9.24 9.44
N VAL A 163 18.76 -9.06 8.48
CA VAL A 163 18.45 -9.04 7.05
C VAL A 163 19.03 -10.30 6.43
N ASN A 164 18.20 -11.00 5.67
CA ASN A 164 18.58 -12.21 4.95
C ASN A 164 18.46 -11.97 3.45
N ARG A 165 19.48 -12.40 2.71
CA ARG A 165 19.41 -12.51 1.25
C ARG A 165 18.72 -13.83 0.90
N MET A 166 17.73 -13.77 0.02
CA MET A 166 17.02 -14.96 -0.44
C MET A 166 17.30 -15.24 -1.91
N THR A 167 17.62 -16.49 -2.24
CA THR A 167 17.87 -16.91 -3.63
C THR A 167 16.58 -17.33 -4.35
N PRO A 168 16.57 -17.39 -5.69
CA PRO A 168 15.45 -17.97 -6.45
C PRO A 168 15.12 -19.43 -6.04
N GLU A 169 16.12 -20.16 -5.57
CA GLU A 169 16.01 -21.53 -5.06
C GLU A 169 15.52 -21.59 -3.60
N ARG A 170 15.12 -20.44 -3.03
CA ARG A 170 14.59 -20.27 -1.66
C ARG A 170 15.63 -20.53 -0.56
N GLU A 171 16.91 -20.47 -0.90
CA GLU A 171 18.00 -20.51 0.07
C GLU A 171 18.07 -19.17 0.81
N VAL A 172 18.22 -19.24 2.14
CA VAL A 172 18.29 -18.09 3.03
C VAL A 172 19.73 -17.91 3.49
N ILE A 173 20.32 -16.76 3.18
CA ILE A 173 21.71 -16.44 3.48
C ILE A 173 21.72 -15.18 4.35
N ALA A 174 22.17 -15.32 5.59
CA ALA A 174 22.31 -14.18 6.51
C ALA A 174 23.20 -13.11 5.87
N PHE A 175 22.75 -11.86 5.90
CA PHE A 175 23.46 -10.73 5.30
C PHE A 175 23.88 -9.72 6.38
N ALA A 176 22.95 -9.29 7.23
CA ALA A 176 23.23 -8.39 8.34
C ALA A 176 22.46 -8.82 9.59
N GLY A 177 22.96 -8.45 10.77
CA GLY A 177 22.36 -8.77 12.06
C GLY A 177 22.49 -7.61 13.05
N ASP A 178 22.02 -7.83 14.28
CA ASP A 178 22.04 -6.86 15.38
C ASP A 178 21.25 -5.56 15.09
N LEU A 179 20.18 -5.65 14.29
CA LEU A 179 19.36 -4.49 13.86
C LEU A 179 18.10 -4.29 14.70
N GLY A 180 18.14 -4.69 15.98
CA GLY A 180 16.99 -4.53 16.89
C GLY A 180 15.73 -5.24 16.40
N ILE A 181 14.64 -4.50 16.18
CA ILE A 181 13.40 -5.03 15.59
C ILE A 181 13.31 -4.57 14.13
N ALA A 182 14.07 -5.23 13.26
CA ALA A 182 14.16 -4.92 11.84
C ALA A 182 12.81 -5.07 11.14
N THR A 183 12.32 -3.98 10.55
CA THR A 183 11.04 -3.93 9.83
C THR A 183 11.22 -3.43 8.42
N GLY A 184 11.11 -2.13 8.14
CA GLY A 184 11.27 -1.56 6.81
C GLY A 184 12.71 -1.68 6.28
N LEU A 185 12.83 -1.82 4.96
CA LEU A 185 14.08 -1.92 4.21
C LEU A 185 13.92 -1.15 2.90
N ALA A 186 14.92 -0.35 2.53
CA ALA A 186 14.99 0.31 1.23
C ALA A 186 16.45 0.49 0.78
N PHE A 187 16.64 0.72 -0.52
CA PHE A 187 17.94 1.03 -1.11
C PHE A 187 17.94 2.47 -1.65
N ASN A 188 19.03 3.20 -1.44
CA ASN A 188 19.22 4.50 -2.10
C ASN A 188 19.65 4.33 -3.57
N ARG A 189 19.83 5.43 -4.29
CA ARG A 189 20.24 5.37 -5.70
C ARG A 189 21.62 4.74 -5.87
N ASP A 190 22.53 4.84 -4.90
CA ASP A 190 23.86 4.24 -4.99
C ASP A 190 23.87 2.73 -4.64
N GLY A 191 22.72 2.16 -4.26
CA GLY A 191 22.58 0.75 -3.93
C GLY A 191 22.89 0.43 -2.46
N GLU A 192 23.02 1.44 -1.61
CA GLU A 192 23.23 1.28 -0.18
C GLU A 192 21.92 0.93 0.52
N MET A 193 22.00 0.00 1.46
CA MET A 193 20.85 -0.52 2.18
C MET A 193 20.58 0.29 3.44
N PHE A 194 19.30 0.60 3.67
CA PHE A 194 18.81 1.21 4.91
C PHE A 194 17.75 0.33 5.54
N VAL A 195 17.89 0.08 6.84
CA VAL A 195 17.01 -0.82 7.61
C VAL A 195 16.45 -0.09 8.82
N GLY A 196 15.13 -0.11 8.95
CA GLY A 196 14.42 0.51 10.06
C GLY A 196 14.23 -0.46 11.22
N ASP A 197 14.87 -0.17 12.35
CA ASP A 197 14.50 -0.75 13.64
C ASP A 197 13.36 0.07 14.24
N ARG A 198 12.17 -0.53 14.34
CA ARG A 198 10.98 0.17 14.85
C ARG A 198 11.13 0.67 16.30
N SER A 199 12.20 0.29 17.01
CA SER A 199 12.55 0.81 18.33
C SER A 199 13.15 2.22 18.33
N GLY A 200 13.51 2.78 17.17
CA GLY A 200 13.96 4.17 17.06
C GLY A 200 15.13 4.39 16.10
N THR A 201 15.87 3.35 15.74
CA THR A 201 17.12 3.49 14.97
C THR A 201 16.91 3.16 13.50
N ILE A 202 17.53 3.95 12.62
CA ILE A 202 17.68 3.62 11.21
C ILE A 202 19.16 3.27 10.99
N TYR A 203 19.41 2.08 10.46
CA TYR A 203 20.75 1.59 10.16
C TYR A 203 21.07 1.77 8.69
N ARG A 204 22.30 2.19 8.38
CA ARG A 204 22.91 2.08 7.06
C ARG A 204 23.74 0.79 7.04
N VAL A 205 23.54 -0.04 6.02
CA VAL A 205 24.20 -1.34 5.85
C VAL A 205 24.98 -1.32 4.54
N ASN A 206 26.28 -1.64 4.61
CA ASN A 206 27.13 -1.64 3.42
C ASN A 206 27.01 -2.95 2.61
N GLU A 207 27.70 -3.03 1.47
CA GLU A 207 27.62 -4.16 0.53
C GLU A 207 28.05 -5.52 1.11
N ILE A 208 28.80 -5.53 2.21
CA ILE A 208 29.25 -6.74 2.90
C ILE A 208 28.43 -7.06 4.16
N GLY A 209 27.38 -6.28 4.44
CA GLY A 209 26.45 -6.54 5.54
C GLY A 209 26.82 -5.87 6.88
N GLU A 210 27.83 -5.00 6.92
CA GLU A 210 28.15 -4.26 8.14
C GLU A 210 27.15 -3.12 8.34
N ALA A 211 26.49 -3.12 9.50
CA ALA A 211 25.50 -2.13 9.86
C ALA A 211 26.06 -1.06 10.80
N LYS A 212 25.66 0.19 10.59
CA LYS A 212 25.94 1.31 11.50
C LYS A 212 24.67 2.13 11.74
N PRO A 213 24.38 2.55 12.98
CA PRO A 213 23.33 3.55 13.23
C PRO A 213 23.60 4.80 12.38
N TRP A 214 22.57 5.29 11.71
CA TRP A 214 22.67 6.43 10.80
C TRP A 214 21.75 7.57 11.21
N ALA A 215 20.49 7.27 11.54
CA ALA A 215 19.53 8.26 12.01
C ALA A 215 18.66 7.72 13.15
N GLN A 216 17.93 8.63 13.80
CA GLN A 216 16.97 8.32 14.87
C GLN A 216 15.57 8.83 14.48
N HIS A 217 14.56 8.09 14.89
CA HIS A 217 13.14 8.43 14.73
C HIS A 217 12.36 8.03 15.98
N GLU A 218 11.17 8.58 16.16
CA GLU A 218 10.26 8.15 17.23
C GLU A 218 9.91 6.66 17.08
N PRO A 219 9.93 5.85 18.17
CA PRO A 219 9.59 4.43 18.09
C PRO A 219 8.16 4.20 17.56
N SER A 220 7.99 3.20 16.70
CA SER A 220 6.67 2.82 16.18
C SER A 220 6.03 1.71 17.01
N VAL A 221 4.72 1.81 17.23
CA VAL A 221 3.93 0.73 17.83
C VAL A 221 3.66 -0.44 16.88
N SER A 222 4.01 -0.29 15.59
CA SER A 222 3.74 -1.28 14.54
C SER A 222 5.03 -1.69 13.81
N ALA A 223 5.53 -0.83 12.93
CA ALA A 223 6.69 -1.08 12.06
C ALA A 223 7.18 0.25 11.49
N TYR A 224 8.42 0.31 11.05
CA TYR A 224 8.84 1.33 10.09
C TYR A 224 8.61 0.82 8.67
N HIS A 225 8.16 1.71 7.80
CA HIS A 225 8.18 1.51 6.35
C HIS A 225 9.07 2.58 5.74
N LEU A 226 9.82 2.20 4.72
CA LEU A 226 10.88 3.01 4.12
C LEU A 226 10.71 3.04 2.61
N ALA A 227 10.96 4.20 2.01
CA ALA A 227 11.13 4.34 0.56
C ALA A 227 12.07 5.50 0.25
N PHE A 228 12.91 5.35 -0.75
CA PHE A 228 13.69 6.47 -1.28
C PHE A 228 12.87 7.26 -2.31
N GLY A 229 12.92 8.59 -2.19
CA GLY A 229 12.31 9.53 -3.13
C GLY A 229 13.20 9.79 -4.36
N PRO A 230 12.66 10.46 -5.40
CA PRO A 230 13.44 10.86 -6.58
C PRO A 230 14.55 11.88 -6.27
N ASP A 231 14.51 12.48 -5.09
CA ASP A 231 15.51 13.39 -4.53
C ASP A 231 16.59 12.69 -3.69
N ASP A 232 16.60 11.35 -3.70
CA ASP A 232 17.47 10.47 -2.90
C ASP A 232 17.33 10.66 -1.38
N GLY A 233 16.26 11.32 -0.93
CA GLY A 233 15.88 11.36 0.48
C GLY A 233 15.23 10.05 0.92
N LEU A 234 15.49 9.62 2.16
CA LEU A 234 14.79 8.50 2.77
C LEU A 234 13.49 8.98 3.40
N TYR A 235 12.36 8.45 2.94
CA TYR A 235 11.04 8.72 3.51
C TYR A 235 10.63 7.57 4.41
N LEU A 236 10.11 7.92 5.59
CA LEU A 236 9.73 6.99 6.63
C LEU A 236 8.32 7.26 7.11
N THR A 237 7.56 6.18 7.29
CA THR A 237 6.36 6.16 8.13
C THR A 237 6.59 5.20 9.30
N GLY A 238 6.14 5.61 10.48
CA GLY A 238 6.25 4.82 11.70
C GLY A 238 5.08 5.14 12.60
N PRO A 239 3.92 4.46 12.44
CA PRO A 239 2.72 4.84 13.16
C PRO A 239 2.92 4.66 14.67
N THR A 240 2.46 5.64 15.43
CA THR A 240 2.41 5.67 16.88
C THR A 240 0.95 5.49 17.34
N THR A 241 0.61 5.97 18.53
CA THR A 241 -0.78 6.06 19.02
C THR A 241 -1.48 7.35 18.59
N SER A 242 -0.78 8.26 17.89
CA SER A 242 -1.34 9.51 17.37
C SER A 242 -2.31 9.27 16.21
N SER A 243 -3.34 10.12 16.13
CA SER A 243 -4.23 10.19 14.97
C SER A 243 -3.81 11.25 13.94
N PHE A 244 -2.70 11.96 14.22
CA PHE A 244 -2.13 13.03 13.42
C PHE A 244 -0.64 12.76 13.24
N GLU A 245 -0.34 11.74 12.43
CA GLU A 245 1.00 11.25 12.15
C GLU A 245 1.64 12.00 10.99
N SER A 246 2.94 11.82 10.86
CA SER A 246 3.74 12.42 9.80
C SER A 246 4.42 11.39 8.90
N VAL A 247 4.76 11.83 7.70
CA VAL A 247 5.84 11.22 6.92
C VAL A 247 7.10 12.02 7.21
N THR A 248 8.16 11.36 7.65
CA THR A 248 9.47 12.00 7.91
C THR A 248 10.37 11.78 6.71
N ARG A 249 11.02 12.84 6.22
CA ARG A 249 12.06 12.79 5.20
C ARG A 249 13.42 13.02 5.87
N PHE A 250 14.37 12.14 5.60
CA PHE A 250 15.75 12.26 6.01
C PHE A 250 16.62 12.67 4.82
N ASP A 251 17.55 13.60 5.05
CA ASP A 251 18.63 13.92 4.10
C ASP A 251 19.78 12.90 4.19
N GLU A 252 20.85 13.08 3.39
CA GLU A 252 22.01 12.19 3.33
C GLU A 252 22.79 12.07 4.66
N ASP A 253 22.70 13.11 5.49
CA ASP A 253 23.34 13.19 6.81
C ASP A 253 22.47 12.57 7.92
N GLY A 254 21.26 12.12 7.60
CA GLY A 254 20.33 11.54 8.56
C GLY A 254 19.52 12.57 9.36
N HIS A 255 19.44 13.83 8.91
CA HIS A 255 18.58 14.82 9.54
C HIS A 255 17.13 14.64 9.07
N GLY A 256 16.25 14.28 10.02
CA GLY A 256 14.83 14.11 9.78
C GLY A 256 14.07 15.45 9.81
N THR A 257 13.22 15.66 8.80
CA THR A 257 12.24 16.75 8.74
C THR A 257 10.86 16.20 8.39
N SER A 258 9.81 16.84 8.90
CA SER A 258 8.45 16.44 8.55
C SER A 258 8.14 16.85 7.11
N PHE A 259 7.83 15.87 6.26
CA PHE A 259 7.44 16.10 4.87
C PHE A 259 5.94 16.37 4.72
N TYR A 260 5.12 15.61 5.44
CA TYR A 260 3.66 15.78 5.47
C TYR A 260 3.12 15.41 6.84
N ASN A 261 2.08 16.11 7.31
CA ASN A 261 1.40 15.83 8.57
C ASN A 261 -0.10 15.67 8.38
N GLY A 262 -0.73 14.87 9.24
CA GLY A 262 -2.18 14.73 9.29
C GLY A 262 -2.70 13.42 8.70
N LEU A 263 -1.84 12.40 8.63
CA LEU A 263 -2.24 11.05 8.32
C LEU A 263 -2.65 10.31 9.60
N GLY A 264 -3.66 9.47 9.51
CA GLY A 264 -3.97 8.50 10.56
C GLY A 264 -3.33 7.16 10.22
N ARG A 265 -2.47 6.66 11.13
CA ARG A 265 -1.81 5.35 11.01
C ARG A 265 -1.18 5.08 9.62
N PRO A 266 -0.25 5.94 9.15
CA PRO A 266 0.45 5.71 7.91
C PRO A 266 1.30 4.45 8.01
N GLN A 267 1.32 3.65 6.95
CA GLN A 267 2.07 2.40 6.84
C GLN A 267 2.89 2.43 5.55
N GLY A 268 2.84 1.38 4.73
CA GLY A 268 3.62 1.28 3.51
C GLY A 268 3.50 2.51 2.59
N LEU A 269 4.61 2.85 1.95
CA LEU A 269 4.76 4.02 1.09
C LEU A 269 5.56 3.72 -0.18
N ALA A 270 5.28 4.41 -1.27
CA ALA A 270 6.03 4.29 -2.53
C ALA A 270 5.96 5.59 -3.35
N PHE A 271 6.96 5.84 -4.18
CA PHE A 271 6.98 6.98 -5.10
C PHE A 271 6.61 6.57 -6.53
N ASP A 272 5.86 7.44 -7.21
CA ASP A 272 5.75 7.39 -8.67
C ASP A 272 6.87 8.18 -9.37
N ARG A 273 7.00 8.00 -10.68
CA ARG A 273 8.00 8.69 -11.53
C ARG A 273 7.81 10.21 -11.63
N GLU A 274 6.64 10.73 -11.27
CA GLU A 274 6.38 12.17 -11.20
C GLU A 274 6.79 12.77 -9.85
N GLY A 275 7.22 11.93 -8.90
CA GLY A 275 7.64 12.31 -7.56
C GLY A 275 6.49 12.46 -6.57
N ASN A 276 5.28 12.00 -6.89
CA ASN A 276 4.22 11.91 -5.90
C ASN A 276 4.50 10.74 -4.95
N LEU A 277 4.26 10.98 -3.67
CA LEU A 277 4.35 9.97 -2.62
C LEU A 277 2.98 9.36 -2.39
N TYR A 278 2.88 8.04 -2.39
CA TYR A 278 1.66 7.31 -2.08
C TYR A 278 1.84 6.57 -0.76
N VAL A 279 0.88 6.70 0.14
CA VAL A 279 0.94 6.14 1.50
C VAL A 279 -0.33 5.39 1.83
N ALA A 280 -0.21 4.16 2.31
CA ALA A 280 -1.31 3.44 2.95
C ALA A 280 -1.65 4.13 4.28
N ALA A 281 -2.77 4.85 4.34
CA ALA A 281 -3.11 5.69 5.49
C ALA A 281 -4.62 5.99 5.58
N SER A 282 -5.00 6.63 6.68
CA SER A 282 -6.26 7.37 6.78
C SER A 282 -6.01 8.86 6.54
N LEU A 283 -6.82 9.49 5.69
CA LEU A 283 -6.84 10.94 5.50
C LEU A 283 -8.23 11.46 5.86
N ARG A 284 -8.31 12.29 6.90
CA ARG A 284 -9.57 12.90 7.38
C ARG A 284 -10.68 11.87 7.65
N GLY A 285 -10.31 10.68 8.13
CA GLY A 285 -11.23 9.58 8.46
C GLY A 285 -11.48 8.58 7.34
N CYS A 286 -11.09 8.89 6.10
CA CYS A 286 -11.23 8.01 4.95
C CYS A 286 -9.94 7.18 4.77
N ARG A 287 -10.07 5.86 4.57
CA ARG A 287 -8.94 4.92 4.55
C ARG A 287 -8.61 4.46 3.14
N GLY A 288 -7.33 4.26 2.87
CA GLY A 288 -6.84 3.66 1.63
C GLY A 288 -5.45 4.15 1.26
N ILE A 289 -5.25 4.50 -0.01
CA ILE A 289 -3.99 5.07 -0.50
C ILE A 289 -4.14 6.59 -0.65
N VAL A 290 -3.30 7.32 0.07
CA VAL A 290 -3.20 8.77 0.03
C VAL A 290 -2.06 9.17 -0.90
N ARG A 291 -2.34 9.99 -1.91
CA ARG A 291 -1.33 10.63 -2.75
C ARG A 291 -0.96 11.97 -2.16
N ILE A 292 0.33 12.23 -2.01
CA ILE A 292 0.92 13.49 -1.55
C ILE A 292 1.77 14.04 -2.69
N THR A 293 1.56 15.30 -3.05
CA THR A 293 2.32 15.96 -4.12
C THR A 293 3.82 16.05 -3.79
N PRO A 294 4.72 16.18 -4.79
CA PRO A 294 6.17 16.28 -4.54
C PRO A 294 6.56 17.39 -3.56
N SER A 295 5.80 18.48 -3.55
CA SER A 295 5.99 19.61 -2.64
C SER A 295 5.66 19.31 -1.16
N GLY A 296 5.01 18.18 -0.86
CA GLY A 296 4.50 17.87 0.48
C GLY A 296 3.31 18.72 0.93
N VAL A 297 2.74 19.56 0.06
CA VAL A 297 1.67 20.51 0.45
C VAL A 297 0.28 19.91 0.37
N ASN A 298 -0.03 19.25 -0.76
CA ASN A 298 -1.36 18.73 -1.02
C ASN A 298 -1.38 17.21 -0.87
N ALA A 299 -2.47 16.71 -0.27
CA ALA A 299 -2.75 15.28 -0.19
C ALA A 299 -4.22 14.99 -0.46
N GLU A 300 -4.48 13.85 -1.08
CA GLU A 300 -5.83 13.37 -1.38
C GLU A 300 -5.89 11.84 -1.32
N LEU A 301 -7.06 11.29 -1.01
CA LEU A 301 -7.29 9.85 -1.08
C LEU A 301 -7.56 9.48 -2.53
N VAL A 302 -6.70 8.65 -3.12
CA VAL A 302 -6.78 8.26 -4.55
C VAL A 302 -7.35 6.86 -4.75
N VAL A 303 -7.16 5.97 -3.77
CA VAL A 303 -7.75 4.62 -3.77
C VAL A 303 -8.42 4.40 -2.42
N ALA A 304 -9.73 4.13 -2.40
CA ALA A 304 -10.43 3.76 -1.18
C ALA A 304 -10.20 2.27 -0.83
N GLY A 305 -9.90 1.98 0.43
CA GLY A 305 -9.66 0.61 0.87
C GLY A 305 -9.57 0.47 2.38
N MET A 306 -10.04 -0.66 2.89
CA MET A 306 -9.99 -0.98 4.32
C MET A 306 -8.76 -1.82 4.64
N ASN A 307 -8.20 -1.60 5.84
CA ASN A 307 -7.06 -2.35 6.37
C ASN A 307 -5.84 -2.42 5.43
N VAL A 308 -5.61 -1.38 4.65
CA VAL A 308 -4.45 -1.30 3.75
C VAL A 308 -3.17 -1.18 4.59
N VAL A 309 -2.17 -2.00 4.28
CA VAL A 309 -0.88 -2.06 4.99
C VAL A 309 0.29 -1.64 4.11
N GLY A 310 0.14 -1.75 2.78
CA GLY A 310 1.20 -1.37 1.86
C GLY A 310 0.75 -1.35 0.41
N LEU A 311 1.67 -0.95 -0.45
CA LEU A 311 1.45 -0.81 -1.87
C LEU A 311 2.76 -1.00 -2.64
N ALA A 312 2.64 -1.30 -3.93
CA ALA A 312 3.76 -1.27 -4.87
C ALA A 312 3.25 -0.86 -6.25
N PHE A 313 4.13 -0.31 -7.08
CA PHE A 313 3.84 -0.07 -8.49
C PHE A 313 4.42 -1.18 -9.33
N GLY A 314 3.62 -1.73 -10.24
CA GLY A 314 4.03 -2.77 -11.15
C GLY A 314 4.49 -2.25 -12.51
N PRO A 315 5.11 -3.13 -13.32
CA PRO A 315 5.74 -2.75 -14.57
C PRO A 315 4.75 -2.38 -15.69
N ALA A 316 3.46 -2.72 -15.55
CA ALA A 316 2.42 -2.35 -16.50
C ALA A 316 1.65 -1.08 -16.10
N GLY A 317 2.14 -0.35 -15.08
CA GLY A 317 1.49 0.85 -14.55
C GLY A 317 0.33 0.55 -13.59
N GLU A 318 0.26 -0.67 -13.08
CA GLU A 318 -0.69 -1.05 -12.03
C GLU A 318 -0.20 -0.63 -10.64
N MET A 319 -1.15 -0.26 -9.77
CA MET A 319 -0.90 -0.15 -8.33
C MET A 319 -1.37 -1.44 -7.66
N ILE A 320 -0.44 -2.11 -6.99
CA ILE A 320 -0.76 -3.17 -6.06
C ILE A 320 -1.13 -2.56 -4.72
N VAL A 321 -2.25 -2.99 -4.15
CA VAL A 321 -2.71 -2.60 -2.82
C VAL A 321 -2.79 -3.85 -1.95
N ALA A 322 -1.98 -3.89 -0.90
CA ALA A 322 -1.98 -4.97 0.08
C ALA A 322 -2.81 -4.56 1.30
N THR A 323 -3.78 -5.40 1.67
CA THR A 323 -4.49 -5.31 2.96
C THR A 323 -3.88 -6.30 3.95
N ASN A 324 -4.44 -6.40 5.15
CA ASN A 324 -4.10 -7.44 6.12
C ASN A 324 -4.67 -8.85 5.78
N GLU A 325 -5.32 -9.01 4.62
CA GLU A 325 -5.98 -10.24 4.20
C GLU A 325 -5.63 -10.61 2.74
N ALA A 326 -5.58 -9.63 1.84
CA ALA A 326 -5.50 -9.87 0.41
C ALA A 326 -4.60 -8.85 -0.30
N VAL A 327 -4.24 -9.15 -1.55
CA VAL A 327 -3.58 -8.22 -2.46
C VAL A 327 -4.44 -8.00 -3.70
N TYR A 328 -4.56 -6.74 -4.09
CA TYR A 328 -5.36 -6.29 -5.22
C TYR A 328 -4.48 -5.58 -6.25
N SER A 329 -4.83 -5.68 -7.53
CA SER A 329 -4.20 -4.92 -8.62
C SER A 329 -5.19 -3.90 -9.19
N LEU A 330 -4.76 -2.64 -9.32
CA LEU A 330 -5.54 -1.56 -9.92
C LEU A 330 -4.79 -1.02 -11.15
N PRO A 331 -5.39 -1.07 -12.36
CA PRO A 331 -4.76 -0.57 -13.59
C PRO A 331 -4.87 0.96 -13.67
N LEU A 332 -4.08 1.68 -12.88
CA LEU A 332 -4.16 3.15 -12.76
C LEU A 332 -3.28 3.91 -13.74
N GLY A 333 -2.37 3.22 -14.45
CA GLY A 333 -1.39 3.86 -15.34
C GLY A 333 -0.31 4.65 -14.59
N ILE A 334 -0.03 4.28 -13.34
CA ILE A 334 0.96 4.94 -12.48
C ILE A 334 2.22 4.06 -12.42
N TYR A 335 3.37 4.65 -12.76
CA TYR A 335 4.65 3.95 -12.79
C TYR A 335 5.51 4.37 -11.60
N GLY A 336 6.07 3.38 -10.88
CA GLY A 336 6.93 3.61 -9.72
C GLY A 336 8.38 3.93 -10.08
N THR A 337 9.11 4.50 -9.14
CA THR A 337 10.56 4.80 -9.26
C THR A 337 11.46 3.58 -9.14
N LEU A 338 11.01 2.51 -8.48
CA LEU A 338 11.82 1.31 -8.18
C LEU A 338 12.00 0.35 -9.37
N LEU A 339 11.39 0.63 -10.52
CA LEU A 339 11.40 -0.24 -11.70
C LEU A 339 12.28 0.31 -12.85
N ASP A 340 13.13 1.31 -12.59
CA ASP A 340 14.03 1.95 -13.58
C ASP A 340 15.53 1.77 -13.28
#